data_AF-A0A8H6YQN9-F1
#
_entry.id   AF-A0A8H6YQN9-F1
#
_cell.length_a   1.000
_cell.length_b   1.000
_cell.length_c   1.000
_cell.angle_alpha   90.00
_cell.angle_beta   90.00
_cell.angle_gamma   90.00
#
_symmetry.space_group_name_H-M   'P 1'
#
loop_
_entity.id
_entity.type
_entity.pdbx_description
1 polymer ?
#
loop_
_entity_poly.entity_id
_entity_poly.type
_entity_poly.pdbx_seq_one_letter_code
_entity_poly.pdbx_strand_id
1 'polypeptide(L)' 'MGSEYLLVSLYVLFFAVAGYAIIFSAFLPLTGISFLDALAQDTHYKYFAILLIPTTAYFVIANWVGWQYYRNS' A
#
# COMPACT_ATOMS: atom_id res chain seq x y z
N MET A 1 -24.27 -13.48 -3.86
CA MET A 1 -23.30 -13.35 -4.96
C MET A 1 -23.15 -11.88 -5.30
N GLY A 2 -22.20 -11.17 -4.72
CA GLY A 2 -22.01 -9.75 -5.05
C GLY A 2 -20.97 -9.03 -4.20
N SER A 3 -20.93 -9.32 -2.90
CA SER A 3 -19.98 -8.70 -1.98
C SER A 3 -18.53 -9.14 -2.25
N GLU A 4 -18.30 -10.41 -2.57
CA GLU A 4 -16.97 -10.94 -2.87
C GLU A 4 -16.34 -10.32 -4.13
N TYR A 5 -17.12 -10.18 -5.21
CA TYR A 5 -16.64 -9.50 -6.42
C TYR A 5 -16.41 -8.01 -6.18
N LEU A 6 -17.24 -7.36 -5.38
CA LEU A 6 -17.06 -5.95 -5.02
C LEU A 6 -15.75 -5.73 -4.24
N LEU A 7 -15.45 -6.60 -3.27
CA LEU A 7 -14.18 -6.54 -2.54
C LEU A 7 -13.00 -6.73 -3.50
N VAL A 8 -13.05 -7.73 -4.36
CA VAL A 8 -11.98 -7.98 -5.35
C VAL A 8 -11.79 -6.77 -6.27
N SER A 9 -12.87 -6.18 -6.79
CA SER A 9 -12.81 -4.97 -7.61
C SER A 9 -12.20 -3.79 -6.85
N LEU A 10 -12.55 -3.60 -5.58
CA LEU A 10 -11.97 -2.54 -4.74
C LEU A 10 -10.48 -2.76 -4.50
N TYR A 11 -10.04 -3.98 -4.23
CA TYR A 11 -8.62 -4.30 -4.09
C TYR A 11 -7.86 -4.05 -5.40
N VAL A 12 -8.40 -4.49 -6.53
CA VAL A 12 -7.77 -4.26 -7.84
C VAL A 12 -7.65 -2.76 -8.13
N LEU A 13 -8.71 -1.99 -7.88
CA LEU A 13 -8.67 -0.53 -8.00
C LEU A 13 -7.63 0.11 -7.08
N PHE A 14 -7.60 -0.31 -5.81
CA PHE A 14 -6.64 0.19 -4.84
C PHE A 14 -5.20 -0.06 -5.29
N PHE A 15 -4.86 -1.30 -5.68
CA PHE A 15 -3.52 -1.64 -6.15
C PHE A 15 -3.16 -0.95 -7.47
N ALA A 16 -4.12 -0.76 -8.38
CA ALA A 16 -3.89 -0.02 -9.61
C ALA A 16 -3.57 1.46 -9.34
N VAL A 17 -4.36 2.13 -8.48
CA VAL A 17 -4.14 3.54 -8.11
C VAL A 17 -2.84 3.70 -7.32
N ALA A 18 -2.57 2.83 -6.34
CA ALA A 18 -1.34 2.87 -5.55
C ALA A 18 -0.10 2.60 -6.41
N GLY A 19 -0.17 1.60 -7.31
CA GLY A 19 0.89 1.30 -8.26
C GLY A 19 1.16 2.46 -9.21
N TYR A 20 0.10 3.09 -9.75
CA TYR A 20 0.23 4.30 -10.56
C TYR A 20 0.91 5.42 -9.77
N ALA A 21 0.39 5.75 -8.59
CA ALA A 21 0.87 6.85 -7.77
C ALA A 21 2.35 6.71 -7.40
N ILE A 22 2.80 5.50 -7.06
CA ILE A 22 4.13 5.26 -6.51
C ILE A 22 5.16 4.90 -7.59
N ILE A 23 4.84 4.00 -8.51
CA ILE A 23 5.80 3.41 -9.45
C ILE A 23 5.69 4.03 -10.84
N PHE A 24 4.48 4.06 -11.42
CA PHE A 24 4.33 4.42 -12.83
C PHE A 24 4.26 5.92 -13.10
N SER A 25 3.85 6.74 -12.13
CA SER A 25 3.79 8.20 -12.27
C SER A 25 5.15 8.87 -12.49
N ALA A 26 6.26 8.16 -12.23
CA ALA A 26 7.60 8.63 -12.57
C ALA A 26 7.91 8.55 -14.08
N PHE A 27 7.17 7.72 -14.84
CA PHE A 27 7.40 7.43 -16.25
C PHE A 27 6.26 7.88 -17.17
N LEU A 28 5.07 8.11 -16.60
CA LEU A 28 3.88 8.51 -17.33
C LEU A 28 3.60 10.01 -17.16
N PRO A 29 3.02 10.67 -18.17
CA PRO A 29 2.54 12.04 -18.03
C PRO A 29 1.39 12.12 -17.00
N LEU A 30 1.16 13.34 -16.51
CA LEU A 30 0.04 13.65 -15.62
C LEU A 30 -1.29 13.29 -16.29
N THR A 31 -2.22 12.77 -15.49
CA THR A 31 -3.51 12.28 -15.96
C THR A 31 -4.52 13.40 -16.21
N GLY A 32 -4.28 14.59 -15.65
CA GLY A 32 -5.23 15.71 -15.65
C GLY A 32 -6.31 15.58 -14.57
N ILE A 33 -6.29 14.49 -13.79
CA ILE A 33 -7.22 14.26 -12.68
C ILE A 33 -6.53 14.78 -11.41
N SER A 34 -7.08 15.87 -10.84
CA SER A 34 -6.42 16.59 -9.73
C SER A 34 -6.03 15.70 -8.55
N PHE A 35 -6.84 14.69 -8.20
CA PHE A 35 -6.52 13.76 -7.12
C PHE A 35 -5.32 12.85 -7.44
N LEU A 36 -5.29 12.25 -8.64
CA LEU A 36 -4.20 11.36 -9.05
C LEU A 36 -2.91 12.14 -9.30
N ASP A 37 -3.04 13.35 -9.84
CA ASP A 37 -1.91 14.23 -10.11
C ASP A 37 -1.28 14.74 -8.80
N ALA A 38 -2.10 15.05 -7.78
CA ALA A 38 -1.59 15.39 -6.44
C ALA A 38 -0.79 14.23 -5.82
N LEU A 39 -1.27 12.99 -5.96
CA LEU A 39 -0.53 11.80 -5.50
C LEU A 39 0.76 11.57 -6.31
N ALA A 40 0.72 11.78 -7.62
CA ALA A 40 1.87 11.62 -8.51
C ALA A 40 2.99 12.62 -8.19
N GLN A 41 2.61 13.85 -7.84
CA GLN A 41 3.49 14.98 -7.52
C GLN A 41 4.00 14.99 -6.08
N ASP A 42 3.50 14.12 -5.20
CA ASP A 42 4.07 13.96 -3.86
C ASP A 42 5.50 13.39 -3.97
N THR A 43 6.49 14.20 -3.63
CA THR A 43 7.91 13.84 -3.64
C THR A 43 8.41 13.41 -2.26
N HIS A 44 7.64 13.65 -1.20
CA HIS A 44 8.14 13.58 0.17
C HIS A 44 7.80 12.26 0.85
N TYR A 45 6.59 11.73 0.64
CA TYR A 45 6.09 10.51 1.31
C TYR A 45 5.81 9.35 0.36
N LYS A 46 5.84 9.59 -0.95
CA LYS A 46 5.51 8.61 -1.99
C LYS A 46 6.23 7.26 -1.85
N TYR A 47 7.53 7.27 -1.55
CA TYR A 47 8.30 6.02 -1.37
C TYR A 47 8.29 5.50 0.08
N PHE A 48 7.90 6.34 1.04
CA PHE A 48 7.79 5.92 2.44
C PHE A 48 6.75 4.80 2.60
N ALA A 49 5.66 4.86 1.81
CA ALA A 49 4.65 3.80 1.78
C ALA A 49 5.23 2.41 1.42
N ILE A 50 6.20 2.35 0.50
CA ILE A 50 6.87 1.07 0.14
C ILE A 50 7.62 0.51 1.34
N LEU A 51 8.32 1.36 2.09
CA LEU A 51 9.09 0.95 3.28
C LEU A 51 8.17 0.60 4.45
N LEU A 52 7.00 1.23 4.54
CA LEU A 52 6.04 1.01 5.61
C LEU A 52 5.51 -0.43 5.61
N ILE A 53 5.28 -1.03 4.43
CA ILE A 53 4.77 -2.41 4.31
C ILE A 53 5.69 -3.45 4.99
N PRO A 54 6.98 -3.60 4.61
CA PRO A 54 7.85 -4.57 5.26
C PRO A 54 8.15 -4.21 6.71
N THR A 55 8.28 -2.92 7.06
CA THR A 55 8.58 -2.52 8.44
C THR A 55 7.43 -2.83 9.39
N THR A 56 6.19 -2.53 8.99
CA THR A 56 5.02 -2.84 9.82
C THR A 56 4.75 -4.33 9.88
N ALA A 57 4.87 -5.05 8.76
CA ALA A 57 4.74 -6.51 8.74
C ALA A 57 5.78 -7.15 9.68
N TYR A 58 7.04 -6.74 9.60
CA TYR A 58 8.10 -7.24 10.46
C TYR A 58 7.81 -6.95 11.94
N PHE A 59 7.38 -5.73 12.27
CA PHE A 59 7.03 -5.37 13.65
C PHE A 59 5.91 -6.25 14.21
N VAL A 60 4.84 -6.47 13.43
CA VAL A 60 3.71 -7.33 13.84
C VAL A 60 4.16 -8.79 14.00
N ILE A 61 4.96 -9.31 13.07
CA ILE A 61 5.48 -10.68 13.14
C ILE A 61 6.39 -10.85 14.37
N ALA A 62 7.32 -9.93 14.60
CA ALA A 62 8.23 -9.99 15.74
C ALA A 62 7.47 -9.93 17.07
N ASN A 63 6.45 -9.06 17.17
CA ASN A 63 5.58 -8.99 18.35
C ASN A 63 4.79 -10.29 18.56
N TRP A 64 4.21 -10.83 17.49
CA TRP A 64 3.50 -12.11 17.55
C TRP A 64 4.43 -13.23 18.03
N VAL A 65 5.59 -13.39 17.39
CA VAL A 65 6.55 -14.43 17.70
C VAL A 65 7.08 -14.29 19.13
N GLY A 66 7.38 -13.06 19.57
CA GLY A 66 7.78 -12.77 20.96
C GLY A 66 6.72 -13.19 21.97
N TRP A 67 5.43 -12.94 21.67
CA TRP A 67 4.33 -13.38 22.51
C TRP A 67 4.18 -14.90 22.57
N GLN A 68 4.45 -15.60 21.47
CA GLN A 68 4.48 -17.08 21.46
C GLN A 68 5.56 -17.62 22.37
N TYR A 69 6.77 -17.04 22.36
CA TYR A 69 7.83 -17.45 23.26
C TYR A 69 7.51 -17.14 24.72
N TYR A 70 6.94 -15.96 25.02
CA TYR A 70 6.55 -15.59 26.38
C TYR A 70 5.51 -16.53 26.99
N ARG A 71 4.51 -16.97 26.20
CA ARG A 71 3.46 -17.87 26.71
C ARG A 71 3.87 -19.34 26.81
N ASN A 72 4.90 -19.77 26.08
CA ASN A 72 5.33 -21.17 26.02
C ASN A 72 6.71 -21.40 26.67
N SER A 73 7.24 -20.42 27.41
CA SER A 73 8.41 -20.57 28.30
C SER A 73 7.94 -20.70 29.75
#